data_AF-A0A0W0RMA3-F1
#
_entry.id   AF-A0A0W0RMA3-F1
#
_cell.length_a   1.000
_cell.length_b   1.000
_cell.length_c   1.000
_cell.angle_alpha   90.00
_cell.angle_beta   90.00
_cell.angle_gamma   90.00
#
_symmetry.space_group_name_H-M   'P 1'
#
loop_
_entity.id
_entity.type
_entity.pdbx_description
1 polymer ?
#
loop_
_entity_poly.entity_id
_entity_poly.type
_entity_poly.pdbx_seq_one_letter_code
_entity_poly.pdbx_strand_id
1 'polypeptide(L)'
;DVELNPISELCANWKMWRECANPLEFGSFATYLIPKSVQGSDPFWVDSARTIFTSMAWKIRDYAEKDPVFFLQLLLTTSLEEIRNILKGTESENLVSKEIEKTAISIKSVLATYTKALRFLEGLDKSGKEDFSIKEWIENTTDPKKYNKGWLFITSRSKYHKEIKPLISLWLG
;
A
#
# COMPACT_ATOMS: atom_id res chain seq x y z
N ASP A 1 -21.86 2.69 11.18
CA ASP A 1 -21.32 2.21 9.88
C ASP A 1 -20.03 2.91 9.54
N VAL A 2 -19.23 2.32 8.67
CA VAL A 2 -17.90 2.84 8.26
C VAL A 2 -17.86 2.98 6.74
N GLU A 3 -17.29 4.07 6.23
CA GLU A 3 -17.05 4.25 4.79
C GLU A 3 -15.54 4.20 4.48
N LEU A 4 -15.17 3.47 3.43
CA LEU A 4 -13.88 3.58 2.77
C LEU A 4 -14.07 4.11 1.35
N ASN A 5 -13.67 5.37 1.17
CA ASN A 5 -13.68 6.06 -0.10
C ASN A 5 -12.70 7.23 -0.01
N PRO A 6 -11.54 7.18 -0.68
CA PRO A 6 -10.44 8.12 -0.42
C PRO A 6 -10.77 9.56 -0.87
N ILE A 7 -11.86 9.77 -1.61
CA ILE A 7 -12.35 11.08 -2.04
C ILE A 7 -13.58 11.55 -1.25
N SER A 8 -13.98 10.83 -0.21
CA SER A 8 -15.09 11.18 0.68
C SER A 8 -14.55 11.82 1.95
N GLU A 9 -15.16 12.93 2.38
CA GLU A 9 -14.90 13.53 3.70
C GLU A 9 -15.28 12.57 4.85
N LEU A 10 -16.16 11.60 4.57
CA LEU A 10 -16.60 10.58 5.52
C LEU A 10 -15.68 9.35 5.55
N CYS A 11 -14.66 9.26 4.68
CA CYS A 11 -13.68 8.17 4.68
C CYS A 11 -13.10 7.93 6.07
N ALA A 12 -13.07 6.68 6.51
CA ALA A 12 -12.41 6.28 7.73
C ALA A 12 -10.92 6.62 7.66
N ASN A 13 -10.32 6.92 8.82
CA ASN A 13 -8.89 7.14 8.95
C ASN A 13 -8.16 5.78 8.91
N TRP A 14 -8.19 5.15 7.74
CA TRP A 14 -7.63 3.83 7.50
C TRP A 14 -6.10 3.84 7.57
N LYS A 15 -5.52 2.86 8.28
CA LYS A 15 -4.07 2.78 8.51
C LYS A 15 -3.45 1.55 7.87
N MET A 16 -2.71 1.77 6.78
CA MET A 16 -2.02 0.71 6.01
C MET A 16 -1.21 -0.27 6.87
N TRP A 17 -0.36 0.24 7.77
CA TRP A 17 0.50 -0.63 8.59
C TRP A 17 -0.25 -1.42 9.66
N ARG A 18 -1.51 -1.07 9.98
CA ARG A 18 -2.33 -1.87 10.90
C ARG A 18 -2.94 -3.10 10.22
N GLU A 19 -2.99 -3.12 8.89
CA GLU A 19 -3.52 -4.27 8.14
C GLU A 19 -2.51 -5.41 8.01
N CYS A 20 -1.21 -5.14 8.23
CA CYS A 20 -0.15 -6.11 8.00
C CYS A 20 0.73 -6.27 9.25
N ALA A 21 0.57 -7.40 9.94
CA ALA A 21 1.32 -7.72 11.16
C ALA A 21 2.73 -8.27 10.90
N ASN A 22 3.02 -8.71 9.67
CA ASN A 22 4.28 -9.36 9.30
C ASN A 22 4.59 -9.15 7.80
N PRO A 23 5.83 -9.47 7.34
CA PRO A 23 6.21 -9.30 5.94
C PRO A 23 5.37 -10.11 4.94
N LEU A 24 4.85 -11.28 5.34
CA LEU A 24 4.03 -12.12 4.44
C LEU A 24 2.70 -11.44 4.13
N GLU A 25 2.07 -10.81 5.14
CA GLU A 25 0.87 -10.01 4.96
C GLU A 25 1.13 -8.82 4.03
N PHE A 26 2.28 -8.13 4.16
CA PHE A 26 2.67 -7.09 3.20
C PHE A 26 2.90 -7.64 1.78
N GLY A 27 3.41 -8.87 1.66
CA GLY A 27 3.55 -9.56 0.38
C GLY A 27 2.21 -9.75 -0.31
N SER A 28 1.22 -10.29 0.41
CA SER A 28 -0.16 -10.43 -0.07
C SER A 28 -0.77 -9.07 -0.42
N PHE A 29 -0.58 -8.09 0.46
CA PHE A 29 -1.03 -6.71 0.29
C PHE A 29 -0.53 -6.09 -1.02
N ALA A 30 0.75 -6.29 -1.35
CA ALA A 30 1.35 -5.83 -2.61
C ALA A 30 0.68 -6.46 -3.85
N THR A 31 0.15 -7.68 -3.74
CA THR A 31 -0.51 -8.34 -4.88
C THR A 31 -1.84 -7.71 -5.28
N TYR A 32 -2.57 -7.16 -4.31
CA TYR A 32 -3.84 -6.47 -4.54
C TYR A 32 -3.66 -5.09 -5.13
N LEU A 33 -2.60 -4.38 -4.71
CA LEU A 33 -2.29 -3.05 -5.23
C LEU A 33 -1.62 -3.12 -6.61
N ILE A 34 -0.71 -4.08 -6.80
CA ILE A 34 0.08 -4.26 -8.02
C ILE A 34 -0.40 -5.56 -8.70
N PRO A 35 -1.49 -5.57 -9.48
CA PRO A 35 -2.00 -6.78 -10.11
C PRO A 35 -1.02 -7.34 -11.16
N LYS A 36 -0.97 -8.67 -11.32
CA LYS A 36 -0.29 -9.27 -12.48
C LYS A 36 -1.05 -8.83 -13.73
N SER A 37 -0.36 -8.28 -14.72
CA SER A 37 -1.05 -7.96 -15.98
C SER A 37 -1.56 -9.25 -16.61
N VAL A 38 -2.76 -9.20 -17.18
CA VAL A 38 -3.41 -10.40 -17.73
C VAL A 38 -2.79 -10.80 -19.08
N GLN A 39 -1.98 -9.93 -19.70
CA GLN A 39 -1.30 -10.16 -20.99
C GLN A 39 -0.08 -9.25 -21.16
N GLY A 40 1.08 -9.84 -21.44
CA GLY A 40 2.21 -9.17 -22.09
C GLY A 40 3.29 -8.50 -21.22
N SER A 41 3.08 -8.31 -19.90
CA SER A 41 4.19 -7.85 -19.03
C SER A 41 5.01 -9.03 -18.52
N ASP A 42 6.33 -8.97 -18.68
CA ASP A 42 7.24 -9.94 -18.05
C ASP A 42 6.98 -9.98 -16.53
N PRO A 43 6.70 -11.17 -15.94
CA PRO A 43 6.47 -11.33 -14.52
C PRO A 43 7.58 -10.74 -13.65
N PHE A 44 8.83 -10.73 -14.14
CA PHE A 44 9.97 -10.19 -13.43
C PHE A 44 9.75 -8.75 -12.94
N TRP A 45 9.19 -7.87 -13.77
CA TRP A 45 9.01 -6.46 -13.41
C TRP A 45 7.98 -6.27 -12.30
N VAL A 46 6.87 -7.01 -12.38
CA VAL A 46 5.78 -6.96 -11.41
C VAL A 46 6.20 -7.59 -10.09
N ASP A 47 6.82 -8.77 -10.14
CA ASP A 47 7.23 -9.48 -8.95
C ASP A 47 8.39 -8.74 -8.25
N SER A 48 9.34 -8.16 -9.00
CA SER A 48 10.37 -7.28 -8.41
C SER A 48 9.80 -6.03 -7.76
N ALA A 49 8.80 -5.40 -8.37
CA ALA A 49 8.12 -4.24 -7.79
C ALA A 49 7.42 -4.61 -6.47
N ARG A 50 6.72 -5.75 -6.43
CA ARG A 50 6.08 -6.26 -5.20
C ARG A 50 7.09 -6.57 -4.11
N THR A 51 8.25 -7.14 -4.45
CA THR A 51 9.33 -7.40 -3.49
C THR A 51 9.85 -6.08 -2.90
N ILE A 52 10.20 -5.10 -3.74
CA ILE A 52 10.66 -3.78 -3.25
C ILE A 52 9.58 -3.12 -2.36
N PHE A 53 8.33 -3.12 -2.80
CA PHE A 53 7.21 -2.58 -2.03
C PHE A 53 7.13 -3.21 -0.63
N THR A 54 7.16 -4.55 -0.58
CA THR A 54 7.04 -5.33 0.66
C THR A 54 8.21 -5.05 1.60
N SER A 55 9.45 -5.15 1.11
CA SER A 55 10.62 -4.94 1.95
C SER A 55 10.69 -3.49 2.44
N MET A 56 10.35 -2.51 1.61
CA MET A 56 10.35 -1.09 1.98
C MET A 56 9.28 -0.81 3.04
N ALA A 57 8.03 -1.24 2.83
CA ALA A 57 6.94 -1.07 3.79
C ALA A 57 7.29 -1.69 5.15
N TRP A 58 7.93 -2.86 5.14
CA TRP A 58 8.40 -3.53 6.35
C TRP A 58 9.54 -2.80 7.04
N LYS A 59 10.53 -2.31 6.29
CA LYS A 59 11.70 -1.59 6.85
C LYS A 59 11.32 -0.30 7.55
N ILE A 60 10.34 0.43 7.02
CA ILE A 60 9.92 1.73 7.58
C ILE A 60 8.79 1.64 8.61
N ARG A 61 8.34 0.43 8.96
CA ARG A 61 7.18 0.22 9.86
C ARG A 61 7.36 0.86 11.25
N ASP A 62 8.59 1.10 11.69
CA ASP A 62 8.89 1.68 12.99
C ASP A 62 9.23 3.18 12.89
N TYR A 63 9.19 3.76 11.68
CA TYR A 63 9.44 5.19 11.48
C TYR A 63 8.26 5.98 12.05
N ALA A 64 8.55 7.15 12.62
CA ALA A 64 7.56 8.01 13.26
C ALA A 64 6.68 8.72 12.23
N GLU A 65 7.29 9.09 11.12
CA GLU A 65 6.72 9.79 9.97
C GLU A 65 6.05 8.86 8.95
N LYS A 66 5.97 7.55 9.22
CA LYS A 66 5.41 6.61 8.24
C LYS A 66 3.94 6.93 7.98
N ASP A 67 3.65 7.15 6.71
CA ASP A 67 2.31 7.19 6.18
C ASP A 67 2.37 6.76 4.69
N PRO A 68 1.21 6.51 4.04
CA PRO A 68 1.21 6.08 2.63
C PRO A 68 1.85 7.08 1.66
N VAL A 69 1.84 8.39 1.97
CA VAL A 69 2.43 9.45 1.15
C VAL A 69 3.94 9.49 1.31
N PHE A 70 4.46 9.41 2.54
CA PHE A 70 5.89 9.25 2.83
C PHE A 70 6.43 7.99 2.16
N PHE A 71 5.71 6.88 2.25
CA PHE A 71 6.08 5.65 1.56
C PHE A 71 6.09 5.80 0.04
N LEU A 72 5.13 6.51 -0.54
CA LEU A 72 5.13 6.84 -1.97
C LEU A 72 6.34 7.70 -2.35
N GLN A 73 6.72 8.66 -1.50
CA GLN A 73 7.91 9.48 -1.69
C GLN A 73 9.17 8.61 -1.75
N LEU A 74 9.33 7.68 -0.80
CA LEU A 74 10.43 6.72 -0.77
C LEU A 74 10.49 5.84 -2.02
N LEU A 75 9.34 5.32 -2.48
CA LEU A 75 9.32 4.45 -3.65
C LEU A 75 9.61 5.20 -4.96
N LEU A 76 9.10 6.42 -5.11
CA LEU A 76 9.07 7.09 -6.42
C LEU A 76 10.13 8.17 -6.57
N THR A 77 10.38 8.96 -5.54
CA THR A 77 11.19 10.19 -5.65
C THR A 77 12.59 10.07 -5.07
N THR A 78 12.79 9.19 -4.08
CA THR A 78 14.08 8.94 -3.46
C THR A 78 15.06 8.30 -4.43
N SER A 79 16.35 8.63 -4.28
CA SER A 79 17.41 8.09 -5.14
C SER A 79 17.56 6.57 -4.97
N LEU A 80 18.06 5.88 -6.00
CA LEU A 80 18.31 4.44 -5.91
C LEU A 80 19.28 4.09 -4.78
N GLU A 81 20.25 4.95 -4.51
CA GLU A 81 21.22 4.77 -3.43
C GLU A 81 20.58 4.82 -2.05
N GLU A 82 19.71 5.80 -1.80
CA GLU A 82 18.96 5.91 -0.55
C GLU A 82 17.98 4.75 -0.37
N ILE A 83 17.25 4.37 -1.43
CA ILE A 83 16.38 3.19 -1.43
C ILE A 83 17.19 1.95 -1.06
N ARG A 84 18.35 1.75 -1.69
CA ARG A 84 19.26 0.64 -1.40
C ARG A 84 19.74 0.66 0.05
N ASN A 85 20.07 1.82 0.59
CA ASN A 85 20.50 1.96 1.98
C ASN A 85 19.41 1.52 2.97
N ILE A 86 18.15 1.89 2.72
CA ILE A 86 17.01 1.45 3.54
C ILE A 86 16.80 -0.07 3.41
N LEU A 87 16.91 -0.58 2.18
CA LEU A 87 16.74 -2.00 1.85
C LEU A 87 17.96 -2.88 2.16
N LYS A 88 19.01 -2.33 2.75
CA LYS A 88 20.22 -3.09 3.05
C LYS A 88 19.91 -4.34 3.88
N GLY A 89 20.44 -5.48 3.44
CA GLY A 89 20.23 -6.78 4.08
C GLY A 89 18.85 -7.41 3.82
N THR A 90 18.04 -6.87 2.91
CA THR A 90 16.83 -7.55 2.41
C THR A 90 17.09 -8.23 1.08
N GLU A 91 16.17 -9.10 0.68
CA GLU A 91 16.11 -9.73 -0.64
C GLU A 91 15.97 -8.73 -1.80
N SER A 92 15.54 -7.50 -1.54
CA SER A 92 15.36 -6.45 -2.54
C SER A 92 16.54 -5.48 -2.69
N GLU A 93 17.60 -5.60 -1.86
CA GLU A 93 18.77 -4.71 -1.92
C GLU A 93 19.37 -4.67 -3.35
N ASN A 94 19.53 -5.84 -3.96
CA ASN A 94 20.14 -5.96 -5.29
C ASN A 94 19.22 -5.47 -6.41
N LEU A 95 17.90 -5.42 -6.20
CA LEU A 95 16.92 -4.96 -7.20
C LEU A 95 16.98 -3.45 -7.46
N VAL A 96 17.65 -2.71 -6.57
CA VAL A 96 17.81 -1.26 -6.62
C VAL A 96 19.27 -0.84 -6.73
N SER A 97 20.16 -1.77 -7.10
CA SER A 97 21.58 -1.52 -7.18
C SER A 97 21.96 -0.64 -8.37
N LYS A 98 23.02 0.18 -8.21
CA LYS A 98 23.52 1.07 -9.28
C LYS A 98 24.05 0.28 -10.49
N GLU A 99 24.56 -0.93 -10.27
CA GLU A 99 25.03 -1.83 -11.33
C GLU A 99 23.91 -2.26 -12.29
N ILE A 100 22.66 -2.17 -11.84
CA ILE A 100 21.46 -2.51 -12.63
C ILE A 100 20.51 -1.32 -12.77
N GLU A 101 21.04 -0.10 -12.84
CA GLU A 101 20.25 1.15 -12.83
C GLU A 101 19.07 1.17 -13.81
N LYS A 102 19.28 0.77 -15.09
CA LYS A 102 18.19 0.72 -16.09
C LYS A 102 17.07 -0.24 -15.68
N THR A 103 17.41 -1.39 -15.13
CA THR A 103 16.47 -2.39 -14.61
C THR A 103 15.71 -1.82 -13.42
N ALA A 104 16.42 -1.18 -12.47
CA ALA A 104 15.81 -0.55 -11.30
C ALA A 104 14.83 0.58 -11.68
N ILE A 105 15.17 1.39 -12.69
CA ILE A 105 14.28 2.43 -13.25
C ILE A 105 13.00 1.80 -13.85
N SER A 106 13.12 0.68 -14.57
CA SER A 106 11.95 -0.05 -15.09
C SER A 106 11.06 -0.57 -13.97
N ILE A 107 11.64 -1.14 -12.91
CA ILE A 107 10.88 -1.60 -11.73
C ILE A 107 10.19 -0.42 -11.03
N LYS A 108 10.88 0.72 -10.85
CA LYS A 108 10.28 1.95 -10.32
C LYS A 108 9.12 2.46 -11.17
N SER A 109 9.16 2.26 -12.49
CA SER A 109 8.05 2.63 -13.38
C SER A 109 6.80 1.77 -13.14
N VAL A 110 6.99 0.48 -12.82
CA VAL A 110 5.89 -0.40 -12.40
C VAL A 110 5.32 0.05 -11.06
N LEU A 111 6.19 0.31 -10.06
CA LEU A 111 5.77 0.87 -8.77
C LEU A 111 4.96 2.16 -8.98
N ALA A 112 5.47 3.10 -9.79
CA ALA A 112 4.79 4.35 -10.09
C ALA A 112 3.43 4.14 -10.76
N THR A 113 3.26 3.10 -11.56
CA THR A 113 1.99 2.84 -12.24
C THR A 113 0.89 2.46 -11.26
N TYR A 114 1.21 1.63 -10.27
CA TYR A 114 0.21 1.00 -9.41
C TYR A 114 0.08 1.63 -8.03
N THR A 115 1.14 2.23 -7.50
CA THR A 115 1.15 2.78 -6.13
C THR A 115 0.67 4.22 -6.04
N LYS A 116 0.52 4.94 -7.17
CA LYS A 116 0.04 6.33 -7.21
C LYS A 116 -1.28 6.55 -6.45
N ALA A 117 -2.16 5.55 -6.45
CA ALA A 117 -3.44 5.64 -5.76
C ALA A 117 -3.29 5.85 -4.24
N LEU A 118 -2.16 5.43 -3.63
CA LEU A 118 -1.86 5.68 -2.22
C LEU A 118 -1.84 7.18 -1.87
N ARG A 119 -1.56 8.05 -2.85
CA ARG A 119 -1.61 9.50 -2.66
C ARG A 119 -2.99 9.99 -2.23
N PHE A 120 -4.06 9.30 -2.62
CA PHE A 120 -5.42 9.71 -2.23
C PHE A 120 -5.74 9.41 -0.75
N LEU A 121 -4.81 8.79 -0.01
CA LEU A 121 -4.90 8.62 1.44
C LEU A 121 -4.27 9.80 2.20
N GLU A 122 -3.71 10.78 1.49
CA GLU A 122 -3.14 11.99 2.07
C GLU A 122 -4.17 12.72 2.94
N GLY A 123 -3.80 13.05 4.18
CA GLY A 123 -4.63 13.83 5.09
C GLY A 123 -5.70 13.05 5.84
N LEU A 124 -5.82 11.73 5.66
CA LEU A 124 -6.73 10.89 6.47
C LEU A 124 -6.39 10.97 7.97
N ASP A 125 -5.11 11.05 8.30
CA ASP A 125 -4.59 11.26 9.65
C ASP A 125 -5.02 12.61 10.25
N LYS A 126 -5.24 13.62 9.41
CA LYS A 126 -5.68 14.96 9.82
C LYS A 126 -7.19 15.10 9.97
N SER A 127 -7.96 14.05 9.68
CA SER A 127 -9.43 14.07 9.77
C SER A 127 -9.96 14.12 11.21
N GLY A 128 -9.11 13.88 12.22
CA GLY A 128 -9.51 13.78 13.62
C GLY A 128 -10.30 12.52 13.97
N LYS A 129 -10.52 11.62 13.00
CA LYS A 129 -11.19 10.33 13.22
C LYS A 129 -10.23 9.33 13.84
N GLU A 130 -10.78 8.41 14.63
CA GLU A 130 -10.03 7.29 15.17
C GLU A 130 -9.41 6.43 14.06
N ASP A 131 -8.23 5.90 14.34
CA ASP A 131 -7.53 5.00 13.44
C ASP A 131 -8.37 3.76 13.16
N PHE A 132 -8.49 3.42 11.88
CA PHE A 132 -9.29 2.32 11.40
C PHE A 132 -8.44 1.25 10.72
N SER A 133 -8.74 -0.01 11.01
CA SER A 133 -8.22 -1.19 10.31
C SER A 133 -9.37 -2.11 9.96
N ILE A 134 -9.42 -2.58 8.72
CA ILE A 134 -10.39 -3.56 8.23
C ILE A 134 -10.16 -4.89 8.96
N LYS A 135 -8.91 -5.34 9.09
CA LYS A 135 -8.55 -6.58 9.79
C LYS A 135 -9.10 -6.60 11.21
N GLU A 136 -8.75 -5.59 12.00
CA GLU A 136 -9.22 -5.50 13.38
C GLU A 136 -10.74 -5.30 13.48
N TRP A 137 -11.34 -4.55 12.54
CA TRP A 137 -12.78 -4.37 12.47
C TRP A 137 -13.49 -5.70 12.25
N ILE A 138 -13.03 -6.53 11.30
CA ILE A 138 -13.56 -7.88 11.07
C ILE A 138 -13.36 -8.75 12.30
N GLU A 139 -12.18 -8.76 12.91
CA GLU A 139 -11.90 -9.54 14.13
C GLU A 139 -12.91 -9.19 15.24
N ASN A 140 -13.19 -7.91 15.45
CA ASN A 140 -14.18 -7.43 16.42
C ASN A 140 -15.62 -7.82 16.05
N THR A 141 -15.98 -7.98 14.76
CA THR A 141 -17.30 -8.54 14.39
C THR A 141 -17.45 -10.03 14.75
N THR A 142 -16.35 -10.74 14.96
CA THR A 142 -16.38 -12.17 15.35
C THR A 142 -16.23 -12.40 16.85
N ASP A 143 -15.76 -11.40 17.60
CA ASP A 143 -15.63 -11.45 19.06
C ASP A 143 -16.97 -11.11 19.75
N PRO A 144 -17.59 -12.05 20.50
CA PRO A 144 -18.84 -11.79 21.23
C PRO A 144 -18.75 -10.63 22.24
N LYS A 145 -17.54 -10.30 22.73
CA LYS A 145 -17.30 -9.22 23.70
C LYS A 145 -17.10 -7.85 23.04
N LYS A 146 -16.72 -7.82 21.77
CA LYS A 146 -16.44 -6.59 21.00
C LYS A 146 -17.30 -6.46 19.75
N TYR A 147 -18.39 -7.23 19.71
CA TYR A 147 -19.23 -7.44 18.54
C TYR A 147 -19.70 -6.13 17.91
N ASN A 148 -19.13 -5.80 16.75
CA ASN A 148 -19.51 -4.65 15.96
C ASN A 148 -20.65 -5.02 14.99
N LYS A 149 -21.79 -4.32 15.07
CA LYS A 149 -22.98 -4.53 14.22
C LYS A 149 -23.03 -3.64 12.98
N GLY A 150 -22.00 -2.82 12.75
CA GLY A 150 -21.98 -1.87 11.63
C GLY A 150 -21.74 -2.52 10.28
N TRP A 151 -22.07 -1.80 9.21
CA TRP A 151 -21.68 -2.12 7.85
C TRP A 151 -20.40 -1.39 7.46
N LEU A 152 -19.55 -2.05 6.68
CA LEU A 152 -18.43 -1.44 5.97
C LEU A 152 -18.84 -1.17 4.52
N PHE A 153 -18.91 0.11 4.15
CA PHE A 153 -19.23 0.55 2.80
C PHE A 153 -17.94 0.93 2.07
N ILE A 154 -17.55 0.15 1.06
CA ILE A 154 -16.50 0.54 0.13
C ILE A 154 -17.17 1.18 -1.07
N THR A 155 -17.05 2.50 -1.21
CA THR A 155 -17.77 3.28 -2.22
C THR A 155 -16.81 3.90 -3.23
N SER A 156 -17.32 4.18 -4.42
CA SER A 156 -16.56 4.86 -5.47
C SER A 156 -17.48 5.68 -6.37
N ARG A 157 -17.00 6.85 -6.81
CA ARG A 157 -17.70 7.65 -7.81
C ARG A 157 -17.23 7.23 -9.20
N SER A 158 -18.15 6.98 -10.13
CA SER A 158 -17.84 6.51 -11.49
C SER A 158 -16.75 7.33 -12.20
N LYS A 159 -16.79 8.66 -12.05
CA LYS A 159 -15.81 9.60 -12.62
C LYS A 159 -14.36 9.34 -12.19
N TYR A 160 -14.16 8.88 -10.95
CA TYR A 160 -12.82 8.70 -10.35
C TYR A 160 -12.47 7.23 -10.12
N HIS A 161 -13.41 6.31 -10.36
CA HIS A 161 -13.27 4.89 -10.06
C HIS A 161 -11.98 4.29 -10.63
N LYS A 162 -11.62 4.64 -11.87
CA LYS A 162 -10.40 4.11 -12.51
C LYS A 162 -9.12 4.46 -11.73
N GLU A 163 -9.03 5.67 -11.17
CA GLU A 163 -7.85 6.15 -10.45
C GLU A 163 -7.75 5.54 -9.04
N ILE A 164 -8.89 5.31 -8.38
CA ILE A 164 -8.93 4.76 -7.01
C ILE A 164 -9.10 3.23 -6.99
N LYS A 165 -9.31 2.59 -8.15
CA LYS A 165 -9.50 1.14 -8.27
C LYS A 165 -8.40 0.34 -7.55
N PRO A 166 -7.10 0.69 -7.62
CA PRO A 166 -6.07 -0.05 -6.88
C PRO A 166 -6.31 -0.05 -5.36
N LEU A 167 -6.78 1.06 -4.78
CA LEU A 167 -7.15 1.13 -3.35
C LEU A 167 -8.40 0.30 -3.03
N ILE A 168 -9.39 0.31 -3.92
CA ILE A 168 -10.59 -0.53 -3.75
C ILE A 168 -10.21 -2.01 -3.76
N SER A 169 -9.36 -2.43 -4.71
CA SER A 169 -8.83 -3.79 -4.76
C SER A 169 -8.06 -4.15 -3.50
N LEU A 170 -7.31 -3.20 -2.94
CA LEU A 170 -6.57 -3.36 -1.70
C LEU A 170 -7.47 -3.57 -0.48
N TRP A 171 -8.56 -2.81 -0.37
CA TRP A 171 -9.50 -2.92 0.75
C TRP A 171 -10.40 -4.15 0.69
N LEU A 172 -10.54 -4.74 -0.50
CA LEU A 172 -11.31 -5.97 -0.71
C LEU A 172 -10.48 -7.26 -0.57
N GLY A 173 -9.15 -7.13 -0.62
CA GLY A 173 -8.20 -8.25 -0.59
C GLY A 173 -7.90 -8.75 0.81
#